data_AF-A0A2E6CEB5-F1
#
_entry.id   AF-A0A2E6CEB5-F1
#
_cell.length_a   1.000
_cell.length_b   1.000
_cell.length_c   1.000
_cell.angle_alpha   90.00
_cell.angle_beta   90.00
_cell.angle_gamma   90.00
#
_symmetry.space_group_name_H-M   'P 1'
#
loop_
_entity.id
_entity.type
_entity.pdbx_description
1 polymer ?
#
loop_
_entity_poly.entity_id
_entity_poly.type
_entity_poly.pdbx_seq_one_letter_code
_entity_poly.pdbx_strand_id
1 'polypeptide(L)'
;MKHKIMHDLNADGVEDFIGVEGDLLRMISGRTGEVTAETELPKTGPYRGYRGESVSRYLHKLGALWPCRIRKTEKAQDLILRDGDGEGTGYSIWAYDDQLNLRWRQDAHDSWYGMYMWFYDVDGDGRDEILPGYQLYDGDGNLLWLMEGAEYIEDSGGAGHVDHAAFGELDGDESNGPEIGIAGSDPGFFLVDARTGALLKHHRYGHVQGIHAGNFRPDLPGLEMWMGNRWENYGILNLVSGQGDPLMRFEPDTISQGGPPVNWSGDGEELLYLYSSEEAFGFYDAQGRKVVRPVCEGLPFECAYGFNEDVVGDARDEIVYVHEGSVYIVTQDNSYPEGEQIYAPERRFDISMPGWKVNGGEASSG
;
A
#
# COMPACT_ATOMS: atom_id res chain seq x y z
N MET A 1 -7.98 -11.83 -20.04
CA MET A 1 -8.05 -11.83 -18.57
C MET A 1 -8.23 -10.41 -18.07
N LYS A 2 -9.20 -10.16 -17.17
CA LYS A 2 -9.45 -8.89 -16.46
C LYS A 2 -8.99 -9.04 -15.01
N HIS A 3 -8.76 -7.94 -14.28
CA HIS A 3 -8.25 -7.93 -12.90
C HIS A 3 -7.10 -8.93 -12.74
N LYS A 4 -5.94 -8.56 -13.30
CA LYS A 4 -4.78 -9.44 -13.41
C LYS A 4 -3.63 -8.91 -12.57
N ILE A 5 -2.86 -9.83 -12.02
CA ILE A 5 -1.61 -9.58 -11.32
C ILE A 5 -0.54 -10.55 -11.86
N MET A 6 0.72 -10.23 -11.61
CA MET A 6 1.85 -11.12 -11.82
C MET A 6 2.45 -11.43 -10.45
N HIS A 7 2.57 -12.71 -10.11
CA HIS A 7 3.08 -13.14 -8.80
C HIS A 7 3.55 -14.60 -8.82
N ASP A 8 4.63 -14.91 -8.10
CA ASP A 8 5.16 -16.27 -7.91
C ASP A 8 4.40 -16.99 -6.77
N LEU A 9 3.13 -17.35 -7.02
CA LEU A 9 2.26 -17.97 -6.01
C LEU A 9 2.67 -19.43 -5.69
N ASN A 10 3.21 -20.13 -6.68
CA ASN A 10 3.63 -21.53 -6.56
C ASN A 10 5.08 -21.70 -6.04
N ALA A 11 5.81 -20.59 -5.86
CA ALA A 11 7.21 -20.52 -5.42
C ALA A 11 8.22 -21.25 -6.32
N ASP A 12 8.00 -21.32 -7.63
CA ASP A 12 8.96 -21.88 -8.61
C ASP A 12 10.04 -20.87 -9.04
N GLY A 13 9.97 -19.64 -8.53
CA GLY A 13 10.91 -18.56 -8.83
C GLY A 13 10.62 -17.81 -10.12
N VAL A 14 9.47 -18.04 -10.76
CA VAL A 14 8.98 -17.27 -11.91
C VAL A 14 7.56 -16.79 -11.63
N GLU A 15 7.28 -15.53 -11.93
CA GLU A 15 5.95 -14.97 -11.74
C GLU A 15 4.93 -15.58 -12.69
N ASP A 16 3.77 -15.95 -12.16
CA ASP A 16 2.63 -16.44 -12.92
C ASP A 16 1.61 -15.33 -13.20
N PHE A 17 0.86 -15.43 -14.29
CA PHE A 17 -0.27 -14.55 -14.55
C PHE A 17 -1.51 -15.09 -13.84
N ILE A 18 -2.02 -14.33 -12.88
CA ILE A 18 -3.24 -14.68 -12.13
C ILE A 18 -4.32 -13.67 -12.48
N GLY A 19 -5.53 -14.13 -12.79
CA GLY A 19 -6.62 -13.22 -13.12
C GLY A 19 -7.94 -13.87 -13.46
N VAL A 20 -8.90 -13.02 -13.80
CA VAL A 20 -10.29 -13.43 -14.05
C VAL A 20 -10.60 -13.52 -15.55
N GLU A 21 -11.21 -14.63 -15.97
CA GLU A 21 -11.70 -14.86 -17.33
C GLU A 21 -13.12 -15.43 -17.32
N GLY A 22 -14.11 -14.61 -17.68
CA GLY A 22 -15.51 -14.99 -17.51
C GLY A 22 -15.85 -15.16 -16.03
N ASP A 23 -16.30 -16.36 -15.66
CA ASP A 23 -16.57 -16.75 -14.27
C ASP A 23 -15.48 -17.67 -13.69
N LEU A 24 -14.26 -17.62 -14.24
CA LEU A 24 -13.11 -18.39 -13.77
C LEU A 24 -12.04 -17.48 -13.19
N LEU A 25 -11.45 -17.91 -12.09
CA LEU A 25 -10.16 -17.46 -11.60
C LEU A 25 -9.10 -18.42 -12.12
N ARG A 26 -8.06 -17.90 -12.78
CA ARG A 26 -7.04 -18.70 -13.46
C ARG A 26 -5.64 -18.26 -13.07
N MET A 27 -4.74 -19.23 -13.02
CA MET A 27 -3.30 -19.06 -12.94
C MET A 27 -2.66 -19.67 -14.18
N ILE A 28 -1.86 -18.88 -14.88
CA ILE A 28 -1.14 -19.28 -16.10
C ILE A 28 0.34 -19.15 -15.82
N SER A 29 1.10 -20.23 -16.06
CA SER A 29 2.53 -20.25 -15.82
C SER A 29 3.24 -19.15 -16.62
N GLY A 30 4.01 -18.29 -15.96
CA GLY A 30 4.88 -17.34 -16.67
C GLY A 30 5.98 -18.03 -17.46
N ARG A 31 6.37 -19.25 -17.04
CA ARG A 31 7.40 -20.06 -17.68
C ARG A 31 6.92 -20.77 -18.93
N THR A 32 5.74 -21.38 -18.90
CA THR A 32 5.25 -22.26 -19.99
C THR A 32 4.07 -21.69 -20.77
N GLY A 33 3.34 -20.73 -20.20
CA GLY A 33 2.08 -20.24 -20.76
C GLY A 33 0.89 -21.21 -20.59
N GLU A 34 1.06 -22.31 -19.87
CA GLU A 34 0.01 -23.28 -19.59
C GLU A 34 -0.82 -22.89 -18.36
N VAL A 35 -2.10 -23.27 -18.34
CA VAL A 35 -2.95 -23.10 -17.15
C VAL A 35 -2.49 -24.10 -16.09
N THR A 36 -2.00 -23.60 -14.96
CA THR A 36 -1.48 -24.40 -13.84
C THR A 36 -2.51 -24.62 -12.74
N ALA A 37 -3.45 -23.68 -12.57
CA ALA A 37 -4.61 -23.82 -11.70
C ALA A 37 -5.81 -23.03 -12.26
N GLU A 38 -7.02 -23.52 -12.03
CA GLU A 38 -8.24 -22.77 -12.27
C GLU A 38 -9.37 -23.20 -11.33
N THR A 39 -10.23 -22.25 -10.97
CA THR A 39 -11.45 -22.50 -10.20
C THR A 39 -12.59 -21.59 -10.67
N GLU A 40 -13.83 -21.99 -10.41
CA GLU A 40 -14.96 -21.08 -10.55
C GLU A 40 -14.85 -19.92 -9.56
N LEU A 41 -15.21 -18.73 -10.03
CA LEU A 41 -15.39 -17.57 -9.18
C LEU A 41 -16.52 -17.81 -8.17
N PRO A 42 -16.38 -17.29 -6.93
CA PRO A 42 -17.40 -17.45 -5.92
C PRO A 42 -18.65 -16.67 -6.28
N LYS A 43 -19.75 -17.01 -5.61
CA LYS A 43 -21.00 -16.26 -5.73
C LYS A 43 -21.02 -15.10 -4.73
N THR A 44 -21.69 -14.02 -5.13
CA THR A 44 -21.90 -12.82 -4.31
C THR A 44 -22.51 -13.14 -2.96
N GLY A 45 -22.18 -12.29 -1.99
CA GLY A 45 -22.73 -12.33 -0.64
C GLY A 45 -24.17 -11.88 -0.50
N PRO A 46 -24.74 -12.07 0.70
CA PRO A 46 -26.13 -11.68 0.99
C PRO A 46 -26.31 -10.15 0.99
N TYR A 47 -25.25 -9.37 1.21
CA TYR A 47 -25.31 -7.92 1.43
C TYR A 47 -25.48 -7.08 0.15
N ARG A 48 -25.20 -7.64 -1.03
CA ARG A 48 -25.20 -6.86 -2.28
C ARG A 48 -26.56 -6.76 -2.97
N GLY A 49 -27.65 -7.26 -2.38
CA GLY A 49 -28.98 -7.31 -3.02
C GLY A 49 -29.10 -8.26 -4.23
N TYR A 50 -28.01 -8.87 -4.68
CA TYR A 50 -27.92 -9.77 -5.85
C TYR A 50 -27.39 -11.15 -5.44
N ARG A 51 -28.02 -11.78 -4.44
CA ARG A 51 -27.54 -13.03 -3.82
C ARG A 51 -27.39 -14.16 -4.84
N GLY A 52 -26.23 -14.82 -4.85
CA GLY A 52 -26.00 -16.03 -5.63
C GLY A 52 -25.59 -15.79 -7.09
N GLU A 53 -25.43 -14.53 -7.50
CA GLU A 53 -24.84 -14.19 -8.80
C GLU A 53 -23.32 -14.40 -8.81
N SER A 54 -22.72 -14.47 -10.00
CA SER A 54 -21.26 -14.48 -10.10
C SER A 54 -20.66 -13.15 -9.61
N VAL A 55 -19.55 -13.23 -8.86
CA VAL A 55 -18.82 -12.03 -8.43
C VAL A 55 -18.08 -11.32 -9.58
N SER A 56 -17.95 -11.93 -10.77
CA SER A 56 -17.21 -11.37 -11.91
C SER A 56 -17.65 -9.96 -12.33
N ARG A 57 -18.90 -9.60 -12.07
CA ARG A 57 -19.50 -8.28 -12.37
C ARG A 57 -19.24 -7.23 -11.30
N TYR A 58 -18.66 -7.65 -10.19
CA TYR A 58 -18.64 -6.94 -8.93
C TYR A 58 -17.24 -6.93 -8.32
N LEU A 59 -16.20 -7.10 -9.13
CA LEU A 59 -14.82 -6.99 -8.69
C LEU A 59 -14.41 -5.54 -8.63
N HIS A 60 -13.63 -5.18 -7.61
CA HIS A 60 -13.18 -3.81 -7.42
C HIS A 60 -12.23 -3.37 -8.54
N LYS A 61 -12.42 -2.14 -9.04
CA LYS A 61 -11.69 -1.63 -10.23
C LYS A 61 -10.22 -1.32 -9.97
N LEU A 62 -9.86 -0.96 -8.73
CA LEU A 62 -8.49 -0.60 -8.36
C LEU A 62 -7.63 -1.82 -7.99
N GLY A 63 -8.24 -2.97 -7.74
CA GLY A 63 -7.53 -4.18 -7.37
C GLY A 63 -8.49 -5.19 -6.76
N ALA A 64 -8.54 -6.39 -7.31
CA ALA A 64 -9.42 -7.46 -6.84
C ALA A 64 -8.66 -8.69 -6.33
N LEU A 65 -7.37 -8.78 -6.62
CA LEU A 65 -6.52 -9.94 -6.34
C LEU A 65 -5.28 -9.47 -5.58
N TRP A 66 -5.00 -10.13 -4.46
CA TRP A 66 -3.98 -9.71 -3.52
C TRP A 66 -3.19 -10.93 -3.03
N PRO A 67 -1.95 -11.14 -3.50
CA PRO A 67 -1.07 -12.14 -2.95
C PRO A 67 -0.74 -11.81 -1.49
N CYS A 68 -0.71 -12.83 -0.64
CA CYS A 68 -0.44 -12.67 0.79
C CYS A 68 0.16 -13.94 1.39
N ARG A 69 0.65 -13.87 2.63
CA ARG A 69 1.22 -15.00 3.37
C ARG A 69 0.33 -15.36 4.55
N ILE A 70 -0.94 -15.69 4.30
CA ILE A 70 -1.89 -16.05 5.37
C ILE A 70 -1.67 -17.48 5.90
N ARG A 71 -0.90 -18.31 5.19
CA ARG A 71 -0.31 -19.56 5.71
C ARG A 71 1.16 -19.33 6.05
N LYS A 72 1.70 -20.19 6.90
CA LYS A 72 3.13 -20.21 7.22
C LYS A 72 3.95 -20.79 6.05
N THR A 73 4.12 -19.98 5.02
CA THR A 73 4.87 -20.28 3.79
C THR A 73 6.11 -19.39 3.70
N GLU A 74 7.06 -19.72 2.83
CA GLU A 74 8.29 -18.90 2.68
C GLU A 74 8.01 -17.55 2.03
N LYS A 75 7.08 -17.52 1.07
CA LYS A 75 6.65 -16.32 0.34
C LYS A 75 5.13 -16.11 0.49
N ALA A 76 4.62 -15.04 -0.10
CA ALA A 76 3.18 -14.81 -0.27
C ALA A 76 2.59 -15.85 -1.25
N GLN A 77 2.18 -17.01 -0.74
CA GLN A 77 1.68 -18.14 -1.54
C GLN A 77 0.17 -18.35 -1.38
N ASP A 78 -0.53 -17.36 -0.87
CA ASP A 78 -1.98 -17.33 -0.79
C ASP A 78 -2.52 -16.14 -1.58
N LEU A 79 -3.80 -16.20 -1.92
CA LEU A 79 -4.45 -15.17 -2.72
C LEU A 79 -5.78 -14.76 -2.09
N ILE A 80 -5.93 -13.47 -1.82
CA ILE A 80 -7.22 -12.87 -1.48
C ILE A 80 -7.87 -12.35 -2.76
N LEU A 81 -9.08 -12.82 -3.04
CA LEU A 81 -10.02 -12.22 -3.96
C LEU A 81 -10.99 -11.34 -3.18
N ARG A 82 -11.32 -10.16 -3.70
CA ARG A 82 -12.34 -9.30 -3.12
C ARG A 82 -13.38 -8.83 -4.11
N ASP A 83 -14.58 -8.56 -3.61
CA ASP A 83 -15.59 -7.82 -4.35
C ASP A 83 -15.41 -6.30 -4.15
N GLY A 84 -16.22 -5.53 -4.88
CA GLY A 84 -16.38 -4.11 -4.64
C GLY A 84 -17.49 -3.49 -5.47
N ASP A 85 -17.96 -2.33 -5.07
CA ASP A 85 -19.07 -1.58 -5.69
C ASP A 85 -18.65 -0.75 -6.93
N GLY A 86 -17.35 -0.56 -7.11
CA GLY A 86 -16.77 0.27 -8.17
C GLY A 86 -16.58 1.74 -7.79
N GLU A 87 -17.05 2.16 -6.62
CA GLU A 87 -16.94 3.53 -6.07
C GLU A 87 -15.96 3.60 -4.89
N GLY A 88 -15.48 2.47 -4.37
CA GLY A 88 -14.35 2.42 -3.43
C GLY A 88 -14.48 1.34 -2.35
N THR A 89 -15.63 0.66 -2.27
CA THR A 89 -15.96 -0.18 -1.11
C THR A 89 -16.23 -1.62 -1.52
N GLY A 90 -16.24 -2.54 -0.55
CA GLY A 90 -16.58 -3.95 -0.75
C GLY A 90 -17.17 -4.61 0.50
N TYR A 91 -17.69 -5.81 0.32
CA TYR A 91 -18.40 -6.56 1.36
C TYR A 91 -17.85 -7.96 1.60
N SER A 92 -17.10 -8.53 0.66
CA SER A 92 -16.68 -9.92 0.73
C SER A 92 -15.24 -10.11 0.27
N ILE A 93 -14.52 -10.95 1.03
CA ILE A 93 -13.19 -11.45 0.69
C ILE A 93 -13.20 -12.98 0.70
N TRP A 94 -12.40 -13.58 -0.18
CA TRP A 94 -12.22 -15.02 -0.33
C TRP A 94 -10.74 -15.34 -0.37
N ALA A 95 -10.31 -16.30 0.44
CA ALA A 95 -8.93 -16.73 0.49
C ALA A 95 -8.72 -18.04 -0.26
N TYR A 96 -7.67 -18.08 -1.07
CA TYR A 96 -7.27 -19.23 -1.86
C TYR A 96 -5.83 -19.61 -1.55
N ASP A 97 -5.53 -20.90 -1.65
CA ASP A 97 -4.15 -21.40 -1.64
C ASP A 97 -3.45 -21.23 -3.01
N ASP A 98 -2.22 -21.73 -3.08
CA ASP A 98 -1.33 -21.72 -4.25
C ASP A 98 -1.84 -22.56 -5.43
N GLN A 99 -2.90 -23.34 -5.25
CA GLN A 99 -3.57 -24.12 -6.28
C GLN A 99 -4.98 -23.60 -6.58
N LEU A 100 -5.31 -22.39 -6.11
CA LEU A 100 -6.63 -21.77 -6.21
C LEU A 100 -7.74 -22.59 -5.54
N ASN A 101 -7.44 -23.41 -4.53
CA ASN A 101 -8.48 -24.01 -3.69
C ASN A 101 -9.00 -22.97 -2.71
N LEU A 102 -10.32 -22.77 -2.68
CA LEU A 102 -10.97 -21.88 -1.72
C LEU A 102 -10.78 -22.43 -0.30
N ARG A 103 -10.15 -21.64 0.58
CA ARG A 103 -9.92 -21.97 1.99
C ARG A 103 -11.04 -21.47 2.87
N TRP A 104 -11.35 -20.19 2.78
CA TRP A 104 -12.39 -19.54 3.58
C TRP A 104 -12.91 -18.28 2.88
N ARG A 105 -13.98 -17.74 3.43
CA ARG A 105 -14.61 -16.49 3.01
C ARG A 105 -15.00 -15.68 4.24
N GLN A 106 -14.85 -14.37 4.16
CA GLN A 106 -15.47 -13.45 5.11
C GLN A 106 -16.28 -12.35 4.46
N ASP A 107 -17.32 -11.94 5.18
CA ASP A 107 -18.11 -10.76 4.87
C ASP A 107 -17.81 -9.66 5.91
N ALA A 108 -17.87 -8.41 5.46
CA ALA A 108 -17.54 -7.25 6.26
C ALA A 108 -18.43 -7.19 7.52
N HIS A 109 -17.82 -6.86 8.66
CA HIS A 109 -18.49 -6.79 9.96
C HIS A 109 -18.70 -5.33 10.37
N ASP A 110 -19.95 -4.86 10.36
CA ASP A 110 -20.40 -3.49 10.63
C ASP A 110 -19.93 -2.43 9.61
N SER A 111 -18.62 -2.26 9.39
CA SER A 111 -18.08 -1.28 8.42
C SER A 111 -17.66 -1.94 7.11
N TRP A 112 -17.73 -1.20 6.00
CA TRP A 112 -17.40 -1.74 4.68
C TRP A 112 -15.88 -1.89 4.50
N TYR A 113 -15.47 -2.84 3.66
CA TYR A 113 -14.07 -2.95 3.25
C TYR A 113 -13.66 -1.73 2.42
N GLY A 114 -12.40 -1.32 2.57
CA GLY A 114 -11.78 -0.16 1.94
C GLY A 114 -11.44 -0.35 0.45
N MET A 115 -10.56 0.49 -0.08
CA MET A 115 -10.16 0.47 -1.50
C MET A 115 -9.11 -0.61 -1.83
N TYR A 116 -8.19 -0.86 -0.90
CA TYR A 116 -7.04 -1.77 -1.02
C TYR A 116 -6.96 -2.67 0.21
N MET A 117 -6.10 -3.71 0.16
CA MET A 117 -5.85 -4.63 1.28
C MET A 117 -4.43 -4.44 1.81
N TRP A 118 -4.30 -4.50 3.13
CA TRP A 118 -3.00 -4.49 3.80
C TRP A 118 -2.80 -5.77 4.58
N PHE A 119 -1.54 -6.18 4.66
CA PHE A 119 -1.11 -7.43 5.25
C PHE A 119 0.09 -7.17 6.15
N TYR A 120 0.08 -7.71 7.36
CA TYR A 120 1.18 -7.60 8.30
C TYR A 120 1.13 -8.76 9.29
N ASP A 121 2.29 -9.30 9.69
CA ASP A 121 2.41 -10.33 10.72
C ASP A 121 2.44 -9.63 12.09
N VAL A 122 1.26 -9.44 12.68
CA VAL A 122 1.05 -8.60 13.87
C VAL A 122 1.53 -9.28 15.14
N ASP A 123 1.41 -10.61 15.22
CA ASP A 123 1.77 -11.38 16.40
C ASP A 123 3.10 -12.16 16.28
N GLY A 124 3.73 -12.13 15.10
CA GLY A 124 5.02 -12.74 14.84
C GLY A 124 4.96 -14.26 14.64
N ASP A 125 3.79 -14.83 14.33
CA ASP A 125 3.62 -16.27 14.13
C ASP A 125 4.14 -16.76 12.75
N GLY A 126 4.48 -15.82 11.86
CA GLY A 126 4.95 -16.06 10.49
C GLY A 126 3.84 -16.08 9.45
N ARG A 127 2.62 -15.63 9.79
CA ARG A 127 1.47 -15.47 8.91
C ARG A 127 1.04 -14.00 8.92
N ASP A 128 0.49 -13.53 7.81
CA ASP A 128 -0.06 -12.18 7.76
C ASP A 128 -1.50 -12.16 8.31
N GLU A 129 -1.78 -11.21 9.20
CA GLU A 129 -3.13 -10.67 9.42
C GLU A 129 -3.54 -9.78 8.24
N ILE A 130 -4.85 -9.62 8.08
CA ILE A 130 -5.46 -8.98 6.92
C ILE A 130 -6.30 -7.80 7.39
N LEU A 131 -5.95 -6.61 6.92
CA LEU A 131 -6.71 -5.38 7.16
C LEU A 131 -7.49 -5.01 5.88
N PRO A 132 -8.74 -5.47 5.74
CA PRO A 132 -9.54 -5.13 4.58
C PRO A 132 -10.26 -3.78 4.68
N GLY A 133 -10.27 -3.16 5.86
CA GLY A 133 -11.03 -1.95 6.20
C GLY A 133 -10.73 -1.57 7.64
N TYR A 134 -11.76 -1.36 8.47
CA TYR A 134 -11.58 -1.12 9.91
C TYR A 134 -11.59 -2.39 10.77
N GLN A 135 -11.60 -3.56 10.13
CA GLN A 135 -11.49 -4.85 10.80
C GLN A 135 -10.13 -5.46 10.54
N LEU A 136 -9.64 -6.26 11.48
CA LEU A 136 -8.47 -7.13 11.26
C LEU A 136 -8.87 -8.60 11.37
N TYR A 137 -8.42 -9.41 10.43
CA TYR A 137 -8.64 -10.86 10.41
C TYR A 137 -7.32 -11.61 10.49
N ASP A 138 -7.32 -12.77 11.14
CA ASP A 138 -6.18 -13.70 11.09
C ASP A 138 -6.11 -14.44 9.74
N GLY A 139 -5.02 -15.18 9.53
CA GLY A 139 -4.83 -15.95 8.29
C GLY A 139 -5.81 -17.12 8.08
N ASP A 140 -6.62 -17.48 9.08
CA ASP A 140 -7.70 -18.47 8.98
C ASP A 140 -9.07 -17.80 8.75
N GLY A 141 -9.10 -16.47 8.62
CA GLY A 141 -10.28 -15.67 8.37
C GLY A 141 -11.11 -15.39 9.63
N ASN A 142 -10.58 -15.60 10.84
CA ASN A 142 -11.29 -15.19 12.05
C ASN A 142 -11.13 -13.70 12.28
N LEU A 143 -12.23 -13.02 12.64
CA LEU A 143 -12.18 -11.61 13.05
C LEU A 143 -11.44 -11.50 14.39
N LEU A 144 -10.34 -10.75 14.41
CA LEU A 144 -9.57 -10.46 15.62
C LEU A 144 -10.18 -9.29 16.38
N TRP A 145 -10.39 -8.18 15.68
CA TRP A 145 -11.00 -6.98 16.25
C TRP A 145 -11.64 -6.10 15.17
N LEU A 146 -12.51 -5.20 15.63
CA LEU A 146 -13.03 -4.05 14.90
C LEU A 146 -12.43 -2.80 15.56
N MET A 147 -11.92 -1.86 14.78
CA MET A 147 -11.31 -0.64 15.30
C MET A 147 -12.28 0.09 16.23
N GLU A 148 -11.80 0.57 17.37
CA GLU A 148 -12.59 1.39 18.29
C GLU A 148 -13.19 2.61 17.56
N GLY A 149 -14.51 2.73 17.58
CA GLY A 149 -15.24 3.81 16.92
C GLY A 149 -15.66 3.53 15.47
N ALA A 150 -15.27 2.38 14.90
CA ALA A 150 -15.67 1.99 13.55
C ALA A 150 -17.20 1.83 13.40
N GLU A 151 -17.92 1.57 14.49
CA GLU A 151 -19.38 1.49 14.51
C GLU A 151 -20.09 2.80 14.13
N TYR A 152 -19.37 3.94 14.18
CA TYR A 152 -19.90 5.26 13.81
C TYR A 152 -19.48 5.71 12.41
N ILE A 153 -18.67 4.92 11.71
CA ILE A 153 -18.13 5.32 10.40
C ILE A 153 -19.23 5.42 9.34
N GLU A 154 -20.26 4.57 9.41
CA GLU A 154 -21.39 4.62 8.48
C GLU A 154 -22.17 5.95 8.56
N ASP A 155 -22.05 6.71 9.66
CA ASP A 155 -22.66 8.04 9.80
C ASP A 155 -22.01 9.09 8.87
N SER A 156 -20.91 8.75 8.20
CA SER A 156 -20.17 9.62 7.28
C SER A 156 -20.80 9.73 5.88
N GLY A 157 -22.06 9.33 5.72
CA GLY A 157 -22.83 9.59 4.49
C GLY A 157 -22.30 8.89 3.24
N GLY A 158 -21.61 7.76 3.39
CA GLY A 158 -21.01 6.99 2.29
C GLY A 158 -19.54 7.34 2.00
N ALA A 159 -18.94 8.24 2.78
CA ALA A 159 -17.54 8.63 2.70
C ALA A 159 -16.75 8.12 3.92
N GLY A 160 -17.01 6.89 4.33
CA GLY A 160 -16.46 6.31 5.54
C GLY A 160 -15.44 5.20 5.31
N HIS A 161 -15.22 4.73 4.09
CA HIS A 161 -14.34 3.58 3.85
C HIS A 161 -12.86 3.91 4.10
N VAL A 162 -12.03 2.88 4.24
CA VAL A 162 -10.58 3.07 4.26
C VAL A 162 -10.10 3.28 2.83
N ASP A 163 -9.58 4.46 2.52
CA ASP A 163 -8.97 4.72 1.21
C ASP A 163 -7.54 4.18 1.14
N HIS A 164 -6.79 4.29 2.24
CA HIS A 164 -5.40 3.89 2.32
C HIS A 164 -4.95 3.57 3.75
N ALA A 165 -3.87 2.81 3.92
CA ALA A 165 -3.27 2.58 5.23
C ALA A 165 -1.75 2.41 5.14
N ALA A 166 -1.05 2.85 6.17
CA ALA A 166 0.31 2.42 6.48
C ALA A 166 0.22 1.42 7.63
N PHE A 167 0.75 0.21 7.45
CA PHE A 167 0.60 -0.89 8.41
C PHE A 167 1.97 -1.50 8.74
N GLY A 168 2.44 -1.26 9.96
CA GLY A 168 3.69 -1.82 10.47
C GLY A 168 4.18 -1.09 11.72
N GLU A 169 5.48 -1.20 12.00
CA GLU A 169 6.13 -0.43 13.06
C GLU A 169 6.22 1.04 12.64
N LEU A 170 5.38 1.91 13.22
CA LEU A 170 5.29 3.31 12.83
C LEU A 170 5.89 4.23 13.88
N ASP A 171 5.82 3.90 15.16
CA ASP A 171 6.20 4.81 16.23
C ASP A 171 7.67 4.68 16.69
N GLY A 172 8.34 3.60 16.32
CA GLY A 172 9.75 3.34 16.64
C GLY A 172 9.98 2.67 18.00
N ASP A 173 8.93 2.13 18.64
CA ASP A 173 8.99 1.37 19.88
C ASP A 173 8.39 -0.03 19.72
N GLU A 174 9.14 -0.95 19.13
CA GLU A 174 8.72 -2.36 18.92
C GLU A 174 8.15 -3.08 20.16
N SER A 175 8.37 -2.56 21.38
CA SER A 175 7.81 -3.13 22.61
C SER A 175 6.29 -2.93 22.72
N ASN A 176 5.74 -1.92 22.07
CA ASN A 176 4.30 -1.65 22.01
C ASN A 176 3.62 -2.33 20.80
N GLY A 177 4.36 -3.00 19.91
CA GLY A 177 3.84 -3.69 18.74
C GLY A 177 3.38 -2.75 17.61
N PRO A 178 3.07 -3.28 16.43
CA PRO A 178 2.83 -2.45 15.24
C PRO A 178 1.57 -1.60 15.34
N GLU A 179 1.54 -0.53 14.55
CA GLU A 179 0.40 0.36 14.38
C GLU A 179 -0.16 0.33 12.94
N ILE A 180 -1.35 0.93 12.83
CA ILE A 180 -1.99 1.18 11.54
C ILE A 180 -2.36 2.67 11.48
N GLY A 181 -1.74 3.38 10.54
CA GLY A 181 -2.16 4.71 10.11
C GLY A 181 -3.21 4.59 9.01
N ILE A 182 -4.47 4.96 9.29
CA ILE A 182 -5.61 4.79 8.38
C ILE A 182 -6.04 6.13 7.80
N ALA A 183 -6.08 6.21 6.47
CA ALA A 183 -6.78 7.23 5.70
C ALA A 183 -8.26 6.83 5.59
N GLY A 184 -9.09 7.33 6.50
CA GLY A 184 -10.47 6.88 6.69
C GLY A 184 -11.51 7.73 5.98
N SER A 185 -11.21 8.26 4.78
CA SER A 185 -12.10 9.19 4.05
C SER A 185 -12.48 10.42 4.91
N ASP A 186 -13.74 10.86 4.90
CA ASP A 186 -14.23 12.09 5.56
C ASP A 186 -13.99 12.14 7.09
N PRO A 187 -14.08 11.01 7.82
CA PRO A 187 -13.63 10.96 9.20
C PRO A 187 -12.21 11.48 9.44
N GLY A 188 -11.32 11.36 8.46
CA GLY A 188 -9.95 11.82 8.52
C GLY A 188 -8.94 10.71 8.79
N PHE A 189 -7.92 11.01 9.58
CA PHE A 189 -6.83 10.09 9.87
C PHE A 189 -6.99 9.43 11.24
N PHE A 190 -6.77 8.12 11.30
CA PHE A 190 -6.71 7.36 12.54
C PHE A 190 -5.33 6.72 12.72
N LEU A 191 -4.82 6.70 13.94
CA LEU A 191 -3.72 5.85 14.35
C LEU A 191 -4.27 4.79 15.32
N VAL A 192 -3.98 3.52 15.06
CA VAL A 192 -4.60 2.38 15.74
C VAL A 192 -3.53 1.39 16.19
N ASP A 193 -3.63 0.85 17.42
CA ASP A 193 -2.82 -0.30 17.87
C ASP A 193 -3.27 -1.54 17.09
N ALA A 194 -2.38 -2.14 16.30
CA ALA A 194 -2.74 -3.23 15.40
C ALA A 194 -3.08 -4.55 16.11
N ARG A 195 -2.65 -4.73 17.37
CA ARG A 195 -2.91 -5.96 18.12
C ARG A 195 -4.30 -5.96 18.73
N THR A 196 -4.84 -4.78 19.03
CA THR A 196 -6.07 -4.62 19.82
C THR A 196 -7.19 -3.89 19.09
N GLY A 197 -6.88 -3.12 18.04
CA GLY A 197 -7.84 -2.23 17.38
C GLY A 197 -8.13 -0.95 18.18
N ALA A 198 -7.37 -0.68 19.25
CA ALA A 198 -7.57 0.51 20.08
C ALA A 198 -7.18 1.78 19.33
N LEU A 199 -8.02 2.82 19.46
CA LEU A 199 -7.76 4.10 18.81
C LEU A 199 -6.72 4.91 19.61
N LEU A 200 -5.54 5.10 19.03
CA LEU A 200 -4.45 5.87 19.64
C LEU A 200 -4.57 7.36 19.35
N LYS A 201 -4.93 7.72 18.11
CA LYS A 201 -5.09 9.11 17.67
C LYS A 201 -6.17 9.23 16.59
N HIS A 202 -6.89 10.35 16.61
CA HIS A 202 -7.82 10.72 15.53
C HIS A 202 -7.64 12.19 15.16
N HIS A 203 -7.39 12.46 13.88
CA HIS A 203 -7.34 13.80 13.31
C HIS A 203 -8.42 14.00 12.25
N ARG A 204 -9.29 14.97 12.48
CA ARG A 204 -10.36 15.36 11.55
C ARG A 204 -9.82 16.27 10.45
N TYR A 205 -9.06 15.70 9.53
CA TYR A 205 -8.48 16.42 8.39
C TYR A 205 -9.44 16.51 7.19
N GLY A 206 -10.69 16.04 7.33
CA GLY A 206 -11.63 15.88 6.21
C GLY A 206 -11.27 14.64 5.41
N HIS A 207 -11.64 14.60 4.12
CA HIS A 207 -11.46 13.42 3.28
C HIS A 207 -9.98 13.05 3.05
N VAL A 208 -9.38 12.26 3.94
CA VAL A 208 -8.00 11.77 3.81
C VAL A 208 -8.00 10.54 2.92
N GLN A 209 -7.25 10.57 1.82
CA GLN A 209 -7.28 9.50 0.80
C GLN A 209 -5.95 8.75 0.65
N GLY A 210 -4.81 9.43 0.65
CA GLY A 210 -3.50 8.77 0.57
C GLY A 210 -2.76 8.86 1.89
N ILE A 211 -1.96 7.84 2.21
CA ILE A 211 -1.01 7.86 3.33
C ILE A 211 0.30 7.18 2.95
N HIS A 212 1.45 7.82 3.14
CA HIS A 212 2.75 7.21 2.88
C HIS A 212 3.65 7.40 4.10
N ALA A 213 4.16 6.31 4.63
CA ALA A 213 5.04 6.28 5.80
C ALA A 213 6.50 6.13 5.36
N GLY A 214 7.39 6.95 5.93
CA GLY A 214 8.82 6.92 5.61
C GLY A 214 9.63 7.78 6.56
N ASN A 215 10.95 7.71 6.45
CA ASN A 215 11.89 8.39 7.34
C ASN A 215 12.11 9.87 6.94
N PHE A 216 11.03 10.67 6.98
CA PHE A 216 11.05 12.07 6.56
C PHE A 216 11.68 13.01 7.61
N ARG A 217 11.72 12.59 8.89
CA ARG A 217 12.41 13.27 9.99
C ARG A 217 13.30 12.28 10.73
N PRO A 218 14.52 12.00 10.22
CA PRO A 218 15.46 11.08 10.88
C PRO A 218 15.91 11.53 12.28
N ASP A 219 15.55 12.75 12.70
CA ASP A 219 15.75 13.25 14.05
C ASP A 219 14.62 12.89 15.05
N LEU A 220 13.52 12.28 14.58
CA LEU A 220 12.40 11.79 15.38
C LEU A 220 12.37 10.25 15.42
N PRO A 221 11.77 9.63 16.45
CA PRO A 221 11.57 8.19 16.48
C PRO A 221 10.43 7.77 15.53
N GLY A 222 10.58 6.60 14.94
CA GLY A 222 9.57 6.00 14.06
C GLY A 222 9.57 6.56 12.65
N LEU A 223 8.41 6.47 12.00
CA LEU A 223 8.16 6.91 10.63
C LEU A 223 7.06 7.97 10.60
N GLU A 224 7.35 9.08 9.96
CA GLU A 224 6.33 10.07 9.68
C GLU A 224 5.39 9.60 8.56
N MET A 225 4.15 10.09 8.60
CA MET A 225 3.12 9.78 7.63
C MET A 225 2.65 11.03 6.90
N TRP A 226 2.92 11.12 5.60
CA TRP A 226 2.31 12.12 4.72
C TRP A 226 0.94 11.65 4.27
N MET A 227 -0.06 12.50 4.43
CA MET A 227 -1.43 12.24 4.04
C MET A 227 -1.96 13.31 3.11
N GLY A 228 -2.62 12.91 2.03
CA GLY A 228 -3.27 13.86 1.13
C GLY A 228 -4.78 13.76 1.15
N ASN A 229 -5.40 14.94 1.09
CA ASN A 229 -6.84 15.08 1.14
C ASN A 229 -7.47 15.11 -0.26
N ARG A 230 -8.76 14.74 -0.35
CA ARG A 230 -9.62 14.97 -1.53
C ARG A 230 -10.88 15.77 -1.17
N TRP A 231 -11.79 15.85 -2.14
CA TRP A 231 -13.10 16.48 -2.08
C TRP A 231 -12.99 17.95 -1.69
N GLU A 232 -13.71 18.41 -0.68
CA GLU A 232 -13.74 19.83 -0.30
C GLU A 232 -12.37 20.36 0.18
N ASN A 233 -11.41 19.47 0.47
CA ASN A 233 -10.07 19.80 0.95
C ASN A 233 -8.96 19.31 0.00
N TYR A 234 -9.27 19.12 -1.28
CA TYR A 234 -8.37 18.46 -2.24
C TYR A 234 -7.04 19.18 -2.41
N GLY A 235 -5.93 18.45 -2.26
CA GLY A 235 -4.56 18.97 -2.44
C GLY A 235 -3.85 19.34 -1.13
N ILE A 236 -4.59 19.42 -0.02
CA ILE A 236 -3.98 19.67 1.29
C ILE A 236 -3.23 18.41 1.73
N LEU A 237 -1.94 18.58 2.03
CA LEU A 237 -1.08 17.55 2.61
C LEU A 237 -0.86 17.81 4.10
N ASN A 238 -0.95 16.75 4.89
CA ASN A 238 -0.71 16.75 6.33
C ASN A 238 0.42 15.77 6.66
N LEU A 239 1.33 16.17 7.54
CA LEU A 239 2.36 15.30 8.08
C LEU A 239 2.11 15.09 9.57
N VAL A 240 2.17 13.84 10.01
CA VAL A 240 2.22 13.47 11.42
C VAL A 240 3.47 12.64 11.72
N SER A 241 3.92 12.62 12.97
CA SER A 241 4.93 11.66 13.46
C SER A 241 4.36 10.24 13.52
N GLY A 242 5.22 9.25 13.83
CA GLY A 242 4.81 7.87 14.06
C GLY A 242 3.72 7.69 15.13
N GLN A 243 3.76 8.54 16.15
CA GLN A 243 2.79 8.62 17.27
C GLN A 243 1.53 9.40 16.90
N GLY A 244 1.43 9.85 15.64
CA GLY A 244 0.30 10.63 15.14
C GLY A 244 0.29 12.08 15.62
N ASP A 245 1.43 12.68 16.01
CA ASP A 245 1.46 14.10 16.35
C ASP A 245 1.60 14.98 15.10
N PRO A 246 0.78 16.03 14.89
CA PRO A 246 0.88 16.88 13.71
C PRO A 246 2.22 17.63 13.64
N LEU A 247 2.90 17.54 12.50
CA LEU A 247 4.21 18.16 12.27
C LEU A 247 4.14 19.30 11.24
N MET A 248 3.42 19.09 10.14
CA MET A 248 3.39 20.03 9.02
C MET A 248 2.06 19.96 8.27
N ARG A 249 1.69 21.06 7.62
CA ARG A 249 0.60 21.11 6.64
C ARG A 249 0.93 22.11 5.55
N PHE A 250 0.70 21.72 4.31
CA PHE A 250 0.82 22.62 3.15
C PHE A 250 -0.03 22.15 1.97
N GLU A 251 -0.16 22.99 0.96
CA GLU A 251 -0.91 22.71 -0.27
C GLU A 251 0.01 23.01 -1.45
N PRO A 252 0.70 21.99 -2.01
CA PRO A 252 1.61 22.16 -3.14
C PRO A 252 0.89 22.46 -4.45
N ASP A 253 -0.32 21.94 -4.58
CA ASP A 253 -1.30 22.17 -5.63
C ASP A 253 -2.68 21.70 -5.12
N THR A 254 -3.70 21.77 -5.99
CA THR A 254 -5.08 21.37 -5.68
C THR A 254 -5.41 19.95 -6.18
N ILE A 255 -4.40 19.07 -6.32
CA ILE A 255 -4.55 17.75 -6.97
C ILE A 255 -3.86 16.63 -6.18
N SER A 256 -2.76 16.93 -5.48
CA SER A 256 -1.95 15.94 -4.78
C SER A 256 -2.75 15.20 -3.71
N GLN A 257 -2.52 13.90 -3.62
CA GLN A 257 -3.10 13.01 -2.60
C GLN A 257 -1.99 12.40 -1.72
N GLY A 258 -0.83 13.08 -1.64
CA GLY A 258 0.38 12.54 -1.05
C GLY A 258 1.31 11.97 -2.13
N GLY A 259 2.31 11.23 -1.69
CA GLY A 259 3.22 10.53 -2.57
C GLY A 259 4.24 9.69 -1.81
N PRO A 260 4.87 8.73 -2.49
CA PRO A 260 5.80 7.81 -1.85
C PRO A 260 7.06 8.52 -1.33
N PRO A 261 7.70 7.97 -0.28
CA PRO A 261 9.01 8.40 0.18
C PRO A 261 10.10 8.04 -0.84
N VAL A 262 11.06 8.95 -1.03
CA VAL A 262 12.21 8.79 -1.94
C VAL A 262 13.51 8.90 -1.18
N ASN A 263 14.33 7.86 -1.26
CA ASN A 263 15.72 7.82 -0.83
C ASN A 263 16.63 8.43 -1.90
N TRP A 264 16.68 9.76 -2.00
CA TRP A 264 17.46 10.44 -3.05
C TRP A 264 18.94 10.65 -2.69
N SER A 265 19.22 10.86 -1.41
CA SER A 265 20.55 11.17 -0.87
C SER A 265 21.33 9.92 -0.43
N GLY A 266 20.65 8.87 0.02
CA GLY A 266 21.28 7.69 0.61
C GLY A 266 21.77 7.90 2.05
N ASP A 267 21.37 8.98 2.71
CA ASP A 267 21.84 9.38 4.05
C ASP A 267 20.84 9.13 5.18
N GLY A 268 19.71 8.50 4.86
CA GLY A 268 18.68 8.14 5.82
C GLY A 268 17.48 9.09 5.84
N GLU A 269 17.57 10.29 5.28
CA GLU A 269 16.39 11.14 5.09
C GLU A 269 15.67 10.75 3.79
N GLU A 270 14.38 10.44 3.88
CA GLU A 270 13.52 10.29 2.71
C GLU A 270 12.76 11.58 2.41
N LEU A 271 12.47 11.81 1.13
CA LEU A 271 11.72 12.99 0.65
C LEU A 271 10.37 12.58 0.06
N LEU A 272 9.36 13.43 0.22
CA LEU A 272 8.05 13.23 -0.38
C LEU A 272 8.11 13.50 -1.89
N TYR A 273 7.75 12.52 -2.72
CA TYR A 273 7.65 12.72 -4.16
C TYR A 273 6.27 13.14 -4.62
N LEU A 274 6.19 14.32 -5.23
CA LEU A 274 4.98 14.82 -5.86
C LEU A 274 5.14 14.87 -7.37
N TYR A 275 4.14 14.34 -8.08
CA TYR A 275 4.06 14.32 -9.54
C TYR A 275 2.68 14.74 -10.07
N SER A 276 1.84 15.31 -9.21
CA SER A 276 0.44 15.67 -9.49
C SER A 276 0.28 16.81 -10.50
N SER A 277 1.25 17.72 -10.59
CA SER A 277 1.26 18.85 -11.54
C SER A 277 2.67 19.29 -11.87
N GLU A 278 2.86 20.05 -12.96
CA GLU A 278 4.17 20.60 -13.34
C GLU A 278 4.75 21.56 -12.28
N GLU A 279 3.88 22.31 -11.61
CA GLU A 279 4.26 23.23 -10.54
C GLU A 279 4.65 22.47 -9.27
N ALA A 280 3.90 21.42 -8.90
CA ALA A 280 4.22 20.59 -7.75
C ALA A 280 5.36 19.59 -8.01
N PHE A 281 5.68 19.25 -9.26
CA PHE A 281 6.64 18.18 -9.58
C PHE A 281 7.99 18.37 -8.87
N GLY A 282 8.39 17.37 -8.06
CA GLY A 282 9.67 17.35 -7.36
C GLY A 282 9.61 16.61 -6.01
N PHE A 283 10.72 16.70 -5.27
CA PHE A 283 10.85 16.12 -3.94
C PHE A 283 10.80 17.20 -2.86
N TYR A 284 10.07 16.90 -1.79
CA TYR A 284 9.78 17.81 -0.70
C TYR A 284 10.31 17.25 0.61
N ASP A 285 10.93 18.13 1.41
CA ASP A 285 11.30 17.78 2.78
C ASP A 285 10.09 17.82 3.73
N ALA A 286 10.29 17.38 4.97
CA ALA A 286 9.25 17.40 6.01
C ALA A 286 8.75 18.80 6.39
N GLN A 287 9.39 19.88 5.92
CA GLN A 287 8.93 21.26 6.09
C GLN A 287 8.13 21.77 4.87
N GLY A 288 7.79 20.89 3.92
CA GLY A 288 7.01 21.22 2.74
C GLY A 288 7.78 22.09 1.73
N ARG A 289 9.11 22.13 1.80
CA ARG A 289 9.94 22.85 0.83
C ARG A 289 10.32 21.90 -0.29
N LYS A 290 10.13 22.32 -1.54
CA LYS A 290 10.70 21.60 -2.68
C LYS A 290 12.21 21.76 -2.67
N VAL A 291 12.93 20.68 -2.41
CA VAL A 291 14.40 20.67 -2.30
C VAL A 291 15.07 20.10 -3.54
N VAL A 292 14.37 19.25 -4.30
CA VAL A 292 14.88 18.67 -5.55
C VAL A 292 13.81 18.77 -6.62
N ARG A 293 14.23 19.15 -7.83
CA ARG A 293 13.44 18.98 -9.06
C ARG A 293 14.24 18.02 -9.95
N PRO A 294 13.83 16.74 -10.06
CA PRO A 294 14.62 15.69 -10.71
C PRO A 294 14.44 15.77 -12.23
N VAL A 295 15.15 16.70 -12.86
CA VAL A 295 15.00 17.02 -14.29
C VAL A 295 16.34 16.99 -14.99
N CYS A 296 16.34 16.53 -16.24
CA CYS A 296 17.50 16.56 -17.12
C CYS A 296 17.12 17.04 -18.53
N GLU A 297 18.12 17.34 -19.36
CA GLU A 297 17.86 17.77 -20.74
C GLU A 297 17.11 16.68 -21.52
N GLY A 298 16.01 17.06 -22.17
CA GLY A 298 15.17 16.15 -22.95
C GLY A 298 14.12 15.38 -22.14
N LEU A 299 14.01 15.63 -20.83
CA LEU A 299 13.03 14.97 -19.97
C LEU A 299 11.61 15.53 -20.19
N PRO A 300 10.61 14.72 -20.57
CA PRO A 300 9.23 15.16 -20.70
C PRO A 300 8.58 15.37 -19.32
N PHE A 301 7.89 16.50 -19.15
CA PHE A 301 7.22 16.87 -17.89
C PHE A 301 5.79 16.34 -17.77
N GLU A 302 5.21 15.82 -18.85
CA GLU A 302 3.88 15.22 -18.82
C GLU A 302 3.98 13.76 -18.34
N CYS A 303 3.90 13.57 -17.03
CA CYS A 303 3.86 12.27 -16.40
C CYS A 303 2.41 11.91 -16.05
N ALA A 304 1.90 10.80 -16.59
CA ALA A 304 0.57 10.28 -16.20
C ALA A 304 0.62 9.46 -14.90
N TYR A 305 1.76 8.79 -14.66
CA TYR A 305 2.03 7.97 -13.48
C TYR A 305 3.54 7.71 -13.41
N GLY A 306 4.12 7.88 -12.23
CA GLY A 306 5.51 7.52 -11.94
C GLY A 306 5.62 6.89 -10.57
N PHE A 307 6.61 6.03 -10.40
CA PHE A 307 6.96 5.43 -9.11
C PHE A 307 8.46 5.60 -8.87
N ASN A 308 8.92 5.34 -7.65
CA ASN A 308 10.33 5.39 -7.29
C ASN A 308 10.80 4.07 -6.69
N GLU A 309 11.96 3.59 -7.13
CA GLU A 309 12.61 2.37 -6.62
C GLU A 309 14.11 2.37 -6.97
N ASP A 310 14.91 1.62 -6.20
CA ASP A 310 16.29 1.20 -6.56
C ASP A 310 16.21 0.21 -7.74
N VAL A 311 16.48 0.71 -8.96
CA VAL A 311 16.45 -0.12 -10.19
C VAL A 311 17.77 -0.12 -10.93
N VAL A 312 18.68 0.82 -10.65
CA VAL A 312 20.01 0.86 -11.25
C VAL A 312 21.05 1.48 -10.33
N GLY A 313 22.23 0.86 -10.25
CA GLY A 313 23.39 1.44 -9.59
C GLY A 313 23.46 1.09 -8.11
N ASP A 314 23.25 2.08 -7.24
CA ASP A 314 23.35 1.95 -5.78
C ASP A 314 21.96 1.99 -5.12
N ALA A 315 21.90 2.06 -3.80
CA ALA A 315 20.66 1.93 -3.02
C ALA A 315 19.70 3.12 -3.11
N ARG A 316 20.11 4.22 -3.77
CA ARG A 316 19.27 5.40 -3.94
C ARG A 316 18.19 5.11 -4.97
N ASP A 317 17.05 5.76 -4.80
CA ASP A 317 15.93 5.55 -5.69
C ASP A 317 16.12 6.30 -7.01
N GLU A 318 15.63 5.66 -8.07
CA GLU A 318 15.30 6.31 -9.32
C GLU A 318 13.83 6.71 -9.36
N ILE A 319 13.50 7.70 -10.19
CA ILE A 319 12.11 7.88 -10.65
C ILE A 319 11.94 7.15 -11.98
N VAL A 320 10.90 6.32 -12.05
CA VAL A 320 10.53 5.60 -13.26
C VAL A 320 9.15 6.05 -13.73
N TYR A 321 9.04 6.42 -15.00
CA TYR A 321 7.75 6.78 -15.60
C TYR A 321 7.71 6.56 -17.10
N VAL A 322 6.50 6.53 -17.65
CA VAL A 322 6.26 6.27 -19.08
C VAL A 322 5.75 7.54 -19.76
N HIS A 323 6.38 7.92 -20.87
CA HIS A 323 5.93 9.02 -21.71
C HIS A 323 6.13 8.66 -23.20
N GLU A 324 5.08 8.84 -24.01
CA GLU A 324 5.04 8.53 -25.46
C GLU A 324 5.64 7.16 -25.83
N GLY A 325 5.35 6.12 -25.03
CA GLY A 325 5.81 4.75 -25.29
C GLY A 325 7.28 4.50 -24.94
N SER A 326 7.96 5.45 -24.32
CA SER A 326 9.31 5.29 -23.76
C SER A 326 9.24 5.22 -22.24
N VAL A 327 10.09 4.36 -21.65
CA VAL A 327 10.32 4.31 -20.19
C VAL A 327 11.51 5.22 -19.88
N TYR A 328 11.32 6.15 -18.96
CA TYR A 328 12.35 7.03 -18.44
C TYR A 328 12.73 6.56 -17.04
N ILE A 329 14.03 6.42 -16.81
CA ILE A 329 14.63 6.10 -15.51
C ILE A 329 15.56 7.27 -15.18
N VAL A 330 15.21 8.03 -14.14
CA VAL A 330 15.93 9.24 -13.73
C VAL A 330 16.66 8.95 -12.42
N THR A 331 17.99 8.97 -12.47
CA THR A 331 18.89 8.73 -11.34
C THR A 331 19.75 9.97 -11.06
N GLN A 332 20.51 9.96 -9.96
CA GLN A 332 21.44 11.04 -9.62
C GLN A 332 22.62 11.07 -10.60
N ASP A 333 23.21 12.25 -10.83
CA ASP A 333 24.35 12.43 -11.75
C ASP A 333 25.72 12.08 -11.13
N ASN A 334 25.71 11.59 -9.90
CA ASN A 334 26.90 11.21 -9.13
C ASN A 334 26.79 9.77 -8.63
N SER A 335 27.94 9.14 -8.40
CA SER A 335 28.02 7.84 -7.72
C SER A 335 28.09 8.03 -6.21
N TYR A 336 27.48 7.11 -5.46
CA TYR A 336 27.71 7.03 -4.03
C TYR A 336 29.12 6.43 -3.74
N PRO A 337 29.85 6.89 -2.71
CA PRO A 337 31.17 6.34 -2.38
C PRO A 337 31.17 4.84 -2.11
N GLU A 338 32.11 4.11 -2.70
CA GLU A 338 32.26 2.65 -2.49
C GLU A 338 32.75 2.36 -1.07
N GLY A 339 32.19 1.35 -0.42
CA GLY A 339 32.54 0.93 0.94
C GLY A 339 31.92 1.76 2.07
N GLU A 340 31.17 2.82 1.76
CA GLU A 340 30.42 3.60 2.75
C GLU A 340 29.05 2.96 3.03
N GLN A 341 28.49 3.24 4.20
CA GLN A 341 27.10 2.88 4.50
C GLN A 341 26.17 3.74 3.67
N ILE A 342 25.18 3.11 3.05
CA ILE A 342 24.14 3.76 2.27
C ILE A 342 22.78 3.30 2.78
N TYR A 343 21.86 4.25 2.92
CA TYR A 343 20.49 3.95 3.29
C TYR A 343 19.83 3.13 2.18
N ALA A 344 19.15 2.06 2.57
CA ALA A 344 18.56 1.06 1.69
C ALA A 344 17.26 0.57 2.34
N PRO A 345 16.16 1.33 2.22
CA PRO A 345 14.92 0.99 2.88
C PRO A 345 14.26 -0.25 2.27
N GLU A 346 13.46 -0.96 3.07
CA GLU A 346 12.60 -2.04 2.61
C GLU A 346 11.16 -1.53 2.48
N ARG A 347 10.60 -1.57 1.26
CA ARG A 347 9.25 -1.08 0.99
C ARG A 347 8.24 -2.20 1.00
N ARG A 348 7.13 -1.99 1.73
CA ARG A 348 6.00 -2.93 1.76
C ARG A 348 4.69 -2.14 1.65
N PHE A 349 4.05 -2.18 0.49
CA PHE A 349 2.90 -1.31 0.19
C PHE A 349 3.29 0.17 0.38
N ASP A 350 2.80 0.79 1.45
CA ASP A 350 2.80 2.22 1.66
C ASP A 350 3.75 2.67 2.79
N ILE A 351 4.56 1.73 3.29
CA ILE A 351 5.59 1.95 4.30
C ILE A 351 6.99 1.73 3.69
N SER A 352 7.91 2.63 4.02
CA SER A 352 9.34 2.52 3.74
C SER A 352 10.08 2.30 5.06
N MET A 353 10.46 1.04 5.32
CA MET A 353 11.12 0.65 6.56
C MET A 353 12.62 0.97 6.50
N PRO A 354 13.21 1.59 7.54
CA PRO A 354 14.62 1.95 7.53
C PRO A 354 15.55 0.74 7.40
N GLY A 355 16.54 0.86 6.53
CA GLY A 355 17.56 -0.17 6.30
C GLY A 355 18.88 0.45 5.83
N TRP A 356 19.99 -0.28 6.02
CA TRP A 356 21.32 0.18 5.64
C TRP A 356 22.14 -0.98 5.07
N LYS A 357 22.88 -0.72 3.98
CA LYS A 357 23.86 -1.66 3.40
C LYS A 357 25.20 -0.96 3.16
N VAL A 358 26.24 -1.74 2.88
CA VAL A 358 27.53 -1.19 2.42
C VAL A 358 27.48 -1.06 0.90
N ASN A 359 27.73 0.14 0.38
CA ASN A 359 27.73 0.38 -1.05
C ASN A 359 28.88 -0.38 -1.74
N GLY A 360 28.57 -1.13 -2.80
CA GLY A 360 29.54 -1.97 -3.52
C GLY A 360 29.92 -3.29 -2.82
N GLY A 361 29.34 -3.60 -1.65
CA GLY A 361 29.51 -4.90 -1.01
C GLY A 361 28.66 -5.97 -1.69
N GLU A 362 29.24 -7.16 -1.95
CA GLU A 362 28.44 -8.34 -2.31
C GLU A 362 27.41 -8.59 -1.20
N ALA A 363 26.12 -8.66 -1.56
CA ALA A 363 25.10 -9.14 -0.64
C ALA A 363 25.53 -10.52 -0.15
N SER A 364 25.79 -10.66 1.15
CA SER A 364 26.00 -11.96 1.75
C SER A 364 24.70 -12.75 1.60
N SER A 365 24.67 -13.66 0.62
CA SER A 365 23.63 -14.66 0.49
C SER A 365 23.59 -15.51 1.76
N GLY A 366 22.60 -15.24 2.61
CA GLY A 366 22.24 -16.07 3.77
C GLY A 366 21.18 -17.09 3.40
#